data_AF-A0A5M9QKW7-F1
#
_entry.id   AF-A0A5M9QKW7-F1
#
_cell.length_a   1.000
_cell.length_b   1.000
_cell.length_c   1.000
_cell.angle_alpha   90.00
_cell.angle_beta   90.00
_cell.angle_gamma   90.00
#
_symmetry.space_group_name_H-M   'P 1'
#
loop_
_entity.id
_entity.type
_entity.pdbx_description
1 polymer ?
#
loop_
_entity_poly.entity_id
_entity_poly.type
_entity_poly.pdbx_seq_one_letter_code
_entity_poly.pdbx_strand_id
1 'polypeptide(L)'
;MRVLQRARNMIKVIKGGRWGYFYDRLPGAQKAFNLTNLFPHPSAYRYILLGGHGVGLTAVKYYLSKCQAKPMEILSYENFRPFVFWREFDGLVLDKSPLNSDASKILATCTKRAPVYQLVRDPISIVKSNVNATMLHTISTIHAQKDANALAFAIIRDISHLMIAFSSQRKLVEHITSDVSYLSMEDIDDTNMPSTMQKFCDRFGYTNCSYDEESVVKGSSFPRCFPYIFHIDGEVFGLSTLSRLVDGSSAEIDVSAHIDSKRLQWSYPIHKLESIVVEGYESHPLYLVCAAPPLLKVAA
;
A
#
# COMPACT_ATOMS: atom_id res chain seq x y z
N MET A 1 -17.08 13.23 32.76
CA MET A 1 -17.27 12.08 31.83
C MET A 1 -16.63 12.26 30.45
N ARG A 2 -16.79 13.39 29.74
CA ARG A 2 -16.23 13.59 28.38
C ARG A 2 -14.69 13.48 28.29
N VAL A 3 -13.95 13.92 29.31
CA VAL A 3 -12.48 13.87 29.35
C VAL A 3 -11.95 12.43 29.45
N LEU A 4 -12.55 11.61 30.32
CA LEU A 4 -12.21 10.19 30.48
C LEU A 4 -12.55 9.35 29.24
N GLN A 5 -13.64 9.69 28.54
CA GLN A 5 -14.01 9.04 27.28
C GLN A 5 -13.06 9.42 26.13
N ARG A 6 -12.63 10.69 26.08
CA ARG A 6 -11.57 11.15 25.16
C ARG A 6 -10.23 10.48 25.45
N ALA A 7 -9.83 10.34 26.72
CA ALA A 7 -8.60 9.66 27.13
C ALA A 7 -8.63 8.16 26.77
N ARG A 8 -9.74 7.46 27.00
CA ARG A 8 -9.92 6.06 26.58
C ARG A 8 -9.88 5.90 25.06
N ASN A 9 -10.48 6.81 24.30
CA ASN A 9 -10.40 6.80 22.84
C ASN A 9 -8.97 7.10 22.36
N MET A 10 -8.25 8.02 23.02
CA MET A 10 -6.83 8.27 22.78
C MET A 10 -5.98 7.01 22.99
N ILE A 11 -6.17 6.32 24.12
CA ILE A 11 -5.46 5.08 24.45
C ILE A 11 -5.81 3.97 23.44
N LYS A 12 -7.06 3.87 23.00
CA LYS A 12 -7.46 2.93 21.93
C LYS A 12 -6.85 3.26 20.58
N VAL A 13 -6.68 4.54 20.23
CA VAL A 13 -6.03 4.97 18.98
C VAL A 13 -4.51 4.73 19.03
N ILE A 14 -3.89 4.99 20.19
CA ILE A 14 -2.47 4.70 20.48
C ILE A 14 -2.21 3.20 20.41
N LYS A 15 -3.04 2.37 21.07
CA LYS A 15 -2.93 0.90 21.04
C LYS A 15 -3.34 0.29 19.70
N GLY A 16 -4.26 0.92 18.98
CA GLY A 16 -4.79 0.43 17.70
C GLY A 16 -4.01 0.87 16.46
N GLY A 17 -2.84 1.50 16.63
CA GLY A 17 -1.97 1.89 15.50
C GLY A 17 -2.53 2.98 14.59
N ARG A 18 -3.66 3.61 14.94
CA ARG A 18 -4.34 4.65 14.13
C ARG A 18 -3.78 6.06 14.35
N TRP A 19 -2.46 6.17 14.41
CA TRP A 19 -1.72 7.42 14.61
C TRP A 19 -2.01 8.48 13.53
N GLY A 20 -2.44 8.05 12.34
CA GLY A 20 -2.86 8.94 11.24
C GLY A 20 -4.00 9.90 11.59
N TYR A 21 -4.84 9.59 12.58
CA TYR A 21 -5.91 10.52 12.98
C TYR A 21 -5.41 11.74 13.78
N PHE A 22 -4.32 11.57 14.54
CA PHE A 22 -3.67 12.66 15.27
C PHE A 22 -2.70 13.47 14.40
N TYR A 23 -2.22 12.83 13.33
CA TYR A 23 -1.26 13.35 12.37
C TYR A 23 -1.77 14.58 11.60
N ASP A 24 -3.05 14.61 11.20
CA ASP A 24 -3.62 15.71 10.41
C ASP A 24 -4.20 16.86 11.26
N ARG A 25 -4.48 16.63 12.54
CA ARG A 25 -5.27 17.56 13.38
C ARG A 25 -4.48 18.36 14.40
N LEU A 26 -3.21 18.03 14.64
CA LEU A 26 -2.41 18.68 15.68
C LEU A 26 -1.16 19.35 15.08
N PRO A 27 -1.10 20.70 15.07
CA PRO A 27 0.11 21.43 14.69
C PRO A 27 1.31 20.96 15.52
N GLY A 28 2.41 20.61 14.86
CA GLY A 28 3.66 20.15 15.52
C GLY A 28 3.72 18.67 15.89
N ALA A 29 2.61 17.91 15.83
CA ALA A 29 2.62 16.48 16.12
C ALA A 29 3.50 15.68 15.13
N GLN A 30 3.56 16.12 13.88
CA GLN A 30 4.41 15.51 12.84
C GLN A 30 5.89 15.55 13.22
N LYS A 31 6.36 16.70 13.71
CA LYS A 31 7.75 16.86 14.18
C LYS A 31 8.03 15.97 15.39
N ALA A 32 7.11 15.94 16.37
CA ALA A 32 7.25 15.08 17.53
C ALA A 32 7.32 13.59 17.15
N PHE A 33 6.50 13.13 16.20
CA PHE A 33 6.53 11.76 15.71
C PHE A 33 7.83 11.41 14.99
N ASN A 34 8.35 12.29 14.14
CA ASN A 34 9.64 12.08 13.48
C ASN A 34 10.77 11.92 14.51
N LEU A 35 10.79 12.76 15.55
CA LEU A 35 11.80 12.73 16.62
C LEU A 35 11.80 11.40 17.40
N THR A 36 10.67 10.68 17.48
CA THR A 36 10.65 9.36 18.15
C THR A 36 11.60 8.34 17.53
N ASN A 37 11.95 8.52 16.25
CA ASN A 37 12.84 7.64 15.52
C ASN A 37 14.33 8.00 15.67
N LEU A 38 14.65 9.09 16.37
CA LEU A 38 16.02 9.44 16.74
C LEU A 38 16.49 8.75 18.03
N PHE A 39 15.57 8.17 18.79
CA PHE A 39 15.92 7.42 19.99
C PHE A 39 16.70 6.15 19.62
N PRO A 40 17.64 5.70 20.48
CA PRO A 40 18.29 4.42 20.29
C PRO A 40 17.26 3.32 20.07
N HIS A 41 17.46 2.51 19.02
CA HIS A 41 16.54 1.47 18.62
C HIS A 41 17.31 0.24 18.15
N PRO A 42 16.70 -0.96 18.20
CA PRO A 42 17.31 -2.13 17.60
C PRO A 42 17.43 -1.94 16.08
N SER A 43 18.55 -2.34 15.49
CA SER A 43 18.72 -2.42 14.04
C SER A 43 18.32 -3.82 13.55
N ALA A 44 17.05 -4.16 13.67
CA ALA A 44 16.55 -5.52 13.44
C ALA A 44 16.46 -5.91 11.95
N TYR A 45 16.33 -4.93 11.05
CA TYR A 45 16.13 -5.15 9.61
C TYR A 45 17.22 -6.05 8.99
N ARG A 46 16.80 -6.86 8.03
CA ARG A 46 17.61 -7.86 7.32
C ARG A 46 17.84 -7.47 5.87
N TYR A 47 16.95 -6.66 5.29
CA TYR A 47 17.04 -6.14 3.94
C TYR A 47 16.39 -4.75 3.83
N ILE A 48 16.72 -4.05 2.75
CA ILE A 48 16.16 -2.74 2.41
C ILE A 48 15.49 -2.87 1.04
N LEU A 49 14.27 -2.38 0.91
CA LEU A 49 13.51 -2.36 -0.34
C LEU A 49 13.30 -0.90 -0.76
N LEU A 50 13.84 -0.54 -1.92
CA LEU A 50 13.71 0.78 -2.51
C LEU A 50 12.72 0.72 -3.68
N GLY A 51 11.72 1.59 -3.66
CA GLY A 51 10.68 1.64 -4.67
C GLY A 51 10.03 3.01 -4.81
N GLY A 52 8.90 3.04 -5.50
CA GLY A 52 8.19 4.26 -5.89
C GLY A 52 6.75 3.95 -6.27
N HIS A 53 5.97 4.98 -6.54
CA HIS A 53 4.70 4.77 -7.23
C HIS A 53 4.95 4.32 -8.67
N GLY A 54 4.24 3.26 -9.09
CA GLY A 54 4.31 2.76 -10.46
C GLY A 54 5.45 1.79 -10.76
N VAL A 55 6.32 1.41 -9.80
CA VAL A 55 7.42 0.45 -10.04
C VAL A 55 7.11 -1.00 -9.64
N GLY A 56 5.86 -1.30 -9.25
CA GLY A 56 5.47 -2.65 -8.80
C GLY A 56 5.71 -2.94 -7.31
N LEU A 57 6.00 -1.91 -6.50
CA LEU A 57 6.28 -2.07 -5.06
C LEU A 57 5.18 -2.81 -4.29
N THR A 58 3.91 -2.53 -4.58
CA THR A 58 2.78 -3.19 -3.91
C THR A 58 2.77 -4.69 -4.14
N ALA A 59 3.02 -5.14 -5.39
CA ALA A 59 3.07 -6.56 -5.72
C ALA A 59 4.22 -7.24 -4.97
N VAL A 60 5.42 -6.68 -5.04
CA VAL A 60 6.59 -7.23 -4.34
C VAL A 60 6.37 -7.32 -2.83
N LYS A 61 5.81 -6.27 -2.21
CA LYS A 61 5.47 -6.29 -0.77
C LYS A 61 4.46 -7.38 -0.41
N TYR A 62 3.46 -7.60 -1.26
CA TYR A 62 2.46 -8.64 -1.05
C TYR A 62 3.13 -10.03 -1.01
N TYR A 63 3.95 -10.34 -2.01
CA TYR A 63 4.66 -11.61 -2.07
C TYR A 63 5.69 -11.77 -0.94
N LEU A 64 6.45 -10.71 -0.60
CA LEU A 64 7.34 -10.72 0.57
C LEU A 64 6.60 -11.01 1.88
N SER A 65 5.38 -10.48 2.04
CA SER A 65 4.55 -10.76 3.21
C SER A 65 4.11 -12.23 3.26
N LYS A 66 3.83 -12.85 2.11
CA LYS A 66 3.54 -14.29 2.00
C LYS A 66 4.75 -15.17 2.36
N CYS A 67 5.95 -14.71 2.03
CA CYS A 67 7.22 -15.32 2.45
C CYS A 67 7.57 -15.06 3.93
N GLN A 68 6.67 -14.43 4.70
CA GLN A 68 6.91 -14.01 6.10
C GLN A 68 8.12 -13.06 6.25
N ALA A 69 8.52 -12.36 5.19
CA ALA A 69 9.65 -11.44 5.17
C ALA A 69 9.32 -10.05 5.74
N LYS A 70 8.11 -9.87 6.32
CA LYS A 70 7.69 -8.68 7.10
C LYS A 70 8.17 -7.33 6.52
N PRO A 71 7.82 -6.97 5.27
CA PRO A 71 8.18 -5.67 4.70
C PRO A 71 7.43 -4.53 5.40
N MET A 72 8.14 -3.51 5.87
CA MET A 72 7.56 -2.36 6.58
C MET A 72 7.92 -1.04 5.90
N GLU A 73 6.90 -0.32 5.44
CA GLU A 73 7.05 1.09 5.05
C GLU A 73 7.35 1.93 6.28
N ILE A 74 8.48 2.63 6.23
CA ILE A 74 8.89 3.50 7.32
C ILE A 74 8.20 4.86 7.28
N LEU A 75 7.73 5.25 6.10
CA LEU A 75 6.98 6.47 5.86
C LEU A 75 5.47 6.21 5.91
N SER A 76 4.73 7.25 6.27
CA SER A 76 3.28 7.38 6.13
C SER A 76 3.04 8.77 5.56
N TYR A 77 2.52 8.84 4.33
CA TYR A 77 2.55 10.08 3.53
C TYR A 77 3.99 10.59 3.36
N GLU A 78 4.34 11.73 3.97
CA GLU A 78 5.66 12.39 3.85
C GLU A 78 6.48 12.33 5.17
N ASN A 79 6.00 11.60 6.18
CA ASN A 79 6.58 11.57 7.52
C ASN A 79 6.92 10.16 7.98
N PHE A 80 7.87 10.03 8.90
CA PHE A 80 8.19 8.74 9.50
C PHE A 80 7.08 8.30 10.44
N ARG A 81 6.75 7.02 10.38
CA ARG A 81 5.85 6.40 11.36
C ARG A 81 6.50 6.49 12.75
N PRO A 82 5.74 6.81 13.81
CA PRO A 82 6.31 6.89 15.15
C PRO A 82 6.82 5.52 15.61
N PHE A 83 7.99 5.51 16.25
CA PHE A 83 8.69 4.34 16.76
C PHE A 83 8.83 3.20 15.74
N VAL A 84 9.03 3.52 14.46
CA VAL A 84 8.99 2.51 13.41
C VAL A 84 10.07 1.45 13.56
N PHE A 85 11.27 1.87 14.00
CA PHE A 85 12.40 0.98 14.21
C PHE A 85 12.29 0.09 15.45
N TRP A 86 11.31 0.33 16.32
CA TRP A 86 11.01 -0.53 17.48
C TRP A 86 9.97 -1.61 17.15
N ARG A 87 9.38 -1.56 15.96
CA ARG A 87 8.40 -2.55 15.52
C ARG A 87 9.08 -3.84 15.09
N GLU A 88 8.32 -4.91 15.08
CA GLU A 88 8.76 -6.18 14.53
C GLU A 88 8.65 -6.14 13.00
N PHE A 89 9.80 -6.06 12.32
CA PHE A 89 9.89 -6.13 10.86
C PHE A 89 11.27 -6.63 10.42
N ASP A 90 11.34 -7.19 9.22
CA ASP A 90 12.59 -7.65 8.62
C ASP A 90 13.01 -6.74 7.45
N GLY A 91 12.05 -6.13 6.75
CA GLY A 91 12.31 -5.30 5.58
C GLY A 91 12.09 -3.82 5.82
N LEU A 92 13.13 -3.00 5.64
CA LEU A 92 13.03 -1.55 5.66
C LEU A 92 12.60 -1.07 4.26
N VAL A 93 11.36 -0.58 4.10
CA VAL A 93 10.82 -0.15 2.81
C VAL A 93 10.78 1.37 2.69
N LEU A 94 11.45 1.91 1.67
CA LEU A 94 11.28 3.29 1.21
C LEU A 94 10.45 3.27 -0.08
N ASP A 95 9.21 3.73 0.01
CA ASP A 95 8.27 3.80 -1.11
C ASP A 95 8.35 5.12 -1.89
N LYS A 96 9.17 6.06 -1.43
CA LYS A 96 9.38 7.39 -2.01
C LYS A 96 10.65 8.03 -1.45
N SER A 97 11.09 9.10 -2.11
CA SER A 97 12.09 9.99 -1.50
C SER A 97 11.38 10.90 -0.49
N PRO A 98 11.73 10.87 0.80
CA PRO A 98 11.10 11.73 1.79
C PRO A 98 11.40 13.20 1.47
N LEU A 99 10.37 14.05 1.52
CA LEU A 99 10.52 15.50 1.43
C LEU A 99 10.92 16.16 2.76
N ASN A 100 10.87 15.39 3.85
CA ASN A 100 11.23 15.86 5.19
C ASN A 100 12.76 16.01 5.36
N SER A 101 13.19 17.19 5.82
CA SER A 101 14.60 17.48 6.14
C SER A 101 15.22 16.59 7.21
N ASP A 102 14.42 15.99 8.09
CA ASP A 102 14.92 15.10 9.15
C ASP A 102 15.21 13.68 8.65
N ALA A 103 14.81 13.32 7.42
CA ALA A 103 14.90 11.95 6.94
C ALA A 103 16.33 11.40 6.95
N SER A 104 17.31 12.19 6.49
CA SER A 104 18.72 11.78 6.51
C SER A 104 19.22 11.56 7.94
N LYS A 105 18.79 12.39 8.90
CA LYS A 105 19.18 12.25 10.31
C LYS A 105 18.58 10.99 10.94
N ILE A 106 17.31 10.71 10.62
CA ILE A 106 16.62 9.52 11.11
C ILE A 106 17.22 8.26 10.48
N LEU A 107 17.49 8.23 9.18
CA LEU A 107 18.13 7.07 8.55
C LEU A 107 19.60 6.90 8.97
N ALA A 108 20.28 7.97 9.39
CA ALA A 108 21.61 7.88 9.97
C ALA A 108 21.66 7.14 11.31
N THR A 109 20.54 6.99 12.04
CA THR A 109 20.50 6.19 13.28
C THR A 109 20.51 4.69 13.01
N CYS A 110 20.20 4.28 11.78
CA CYS A 110 20.35 2.90 11.33
C CYS A 110 21.82 2.60 11.07
N THR A 111 22.35 1.50 11.63
CA THR A 111 23.78 1.18 11.56
C THR A 111 24.10 -0.19 10.97
N LYS A 112 23.16 -1.14 11.00
CA LYS A 112 23.36 -2.49 10.47
C LYS A 112 23.42 -2.48 8.94
N ARG A 113 24.50 -2.98 8.34
CA ARG A 113 24.54 -3.14 6.88
C ARG A 113 23.59 -4.25 6.43
N ALA A 114 22.81 -3.98 5.39
CA ALA A 114 21.85 -4.92 4.82
C ALA A 114 21.82 -4.82 3.28
N PRO A 115 21.48 -5.92 2.59
CA PRO A 115 21.28 -5.92 1.15
C PRO A 115 20.10 -5.05 0.73
N VAL A 116 20.25 -4.39 -0.42
CA VAL A 116 19.24 -3.53 -1.01
C VAL A 116 18.65 -4.18 -2.25
N TYR A 117 17.33 -4.25 -2.29
CA TYR A 117 16.54 -4.59 -3.46
C TYR A 117 15.94 -3.30 -4.01
N GLN A 118 16.37 -2.88 -5.20
CA GLN A 118 15.86 -1.68 -5.85
C GLN A 118 14.98 -2.06 -7.02
N LEU A 119 13.71 -1.67 -6.94
CA LEU A 119 12.76 -1.86 -8.04
C LEU A 119 13.05 -0.85 -9.15
N VAL A 120 13.14 -1.34 -10.38
CA VAL A 120 13.46 -0.54 -11.57
C VAL A 120 12.40 -0.79 -12.64
N ARG A 121 11.89 0.30 -13.22
CA ARG A 121 10.94 0.27 -14.33
C ARG A 121 11.26 1.40 -15.28
N ASP A 122 10.97 1.20 -16.56
CA ASP A 122 10.97 2.26 -17.57
C ASP A 122 10.22 3.51 -17.05
N PRO A 123 10.86 4.69 -17.00
CA PRO A 123 10.24 5.91 -16.47
C PRO A 123 8.94 6.30 -17.18
N ILE A 124 8.84 6.05 -18.49
CA ILE A 124 7.61 6.34 -19.24
C ILE A 124 6.47 5.44 -18.75
N SER A 125 6.76 4.16 -18.52
CA SER A 125 5.81 3.19 -17.97
C SER A 125 5.40 3.53 -16.55
N ILE A 126 6.29 4.10 -15.73
CA ILE A 126 5.96 4.62 -14.40
C ILE A 126 4.94 5.76 -14.52
N VAL A 127 5.20 6.74 -15.40
CA VAL A 127 4.29 7.86 -15.63
C VAL A 127 2.93 7.35 -16.10
N LYS A 128 2.89 6.49 -17.11
CA LYS A 128 1.65 5.86 -17.60
C LYS A 128 0.88 5.16 -16.48
N SER A 129 1.57 4.41 -15.63
CA SER A 129 0.95 3.70 -14.50
C SER A 129 0.29 4.66 -13.51
N ASN A 130 0.93 5.79 -13.21
CA ASN A 130 0.39 6.79 -12.29
C ASN A 130 -0.79 7.54 -12.93
N VAL A 131 -0.66 7.95 -14.19
CA VAL A 131 -1.74 8.59 -14.94
C VAL A 131 -2.97 7.70 -15.00
N ASN A 132 -2.82 6.42 -15.35
CA ASN A 132 -3.94 5.49 -15.41
C ASN A 132 -4.63 5.29 -14.04
N ALA A 133 -3.85 5.21 -12.96
CA ALA A 133 -4.39 5.08 -11.61
C ALA A 133 -5.19 6.33 -11.20
N THR A 134 -4.65 7.53 -11.45
CA THR A 134 -5.34 8.78 -11.12
C THR A 134 -6.56 9.02 -12.02
N MET A 135 -6.48 8.65 -13.30
CA MET A 135 -7.63 8.68 -14.20
C MET A 135 -8.75 7.79 -13.67
N LEU A 136 -8.44 6.58 -13.18
CA LEU A 136 -9.44 5.72 -12.54
C LEU A 136 -10.06 6.38 -11.30
N HIS A 137 -9.25 7.07 -10.49
CA HIS A 137 -9.70 7.77 -9.27
C HIS A 137 -10.60 8.99 -9.54
N THR A 138 -10.71 9.43 -10.79
CA THR A 138 -11.45 10.64 -11.20
C THR A 138 -12.23 10.43 -12.50
N ILE A 139 -12.50 9.18 -12.88
CA ILE A 139 -12.97 8.82 -14.22
C ILE A 139 -14.29 9.51 -14.59
N SER A 140 -15.17 9.74 -13.62
CA SER A 140 -16.43 10.49 -13.79
C SER A 140 -16.25 11.95 -14.18
N THR A 141 -15.08 12.54 -13.92
CA THR A 141 -14.76 13.94 -14.21
C THR A 141 -14.03 14.12 -15.54
N ILE A 142 -13.65 13.01 -16.20
CA ILE A 142 -12.92 13.02 -17.47
C ILE A 142 -13.94 12.92 -18.60
N HIS A 143 -14.25 14.05 -19.23
CA HIS A 143 -15.26 14.10 -20.30
C HIS A 143 -14.65 14.16 -21.69
N ALA A 144 -13.39 14.60 -21.80
CA ALA A 144 -12.67 14.69 -23.06
C ALA A 144 -11.18 14.37 -22.90
N GLN A 145 -10.51 14.12 -24.03
CA GLN A 145 -9.05 13.91 -24.08
C GLN A 145 -8.25 15.07 -23.48
N LYS A 146 -8.78 16.31 -23.56
CA LYS A 146 -8.16 17.49 -22.95
C LYS A 146 -8.06 17.35 -21.42
N ASP A 147 -9.06 16.79 -20.77
CA ASP A 147 -9.09 16.61 -19.31
C ASP A 147 -8.05 15.57 -18.88
N ALA A 148 -7.99 14.45 -19.62
CA ALA A 148 -6.97 13.41 -19.42
C ALA A 148 -5.54 13.96 -19.60
N ASN A 149 -5.31 14.79 -20.62
CA ASN A 149 -4.01 15.42 -20.85
C ASN A 149 -3.65 16.38 -19.72
N ALA A 150 -4.59 17.22 -19.28
CA ALA A 150 -4.36 18.16 -18.18
C ALA A 150 -3.99 17.42 -16.88
N LEU A 151 -4.67 16.32 -16.59
CA LEU A 151 -4.37 15.46 -15.45
C LEU A 151 -2.98 14.84 -15.55
N ALA A 152 -2.61 14.33 -16.73
CA ALA A 152 -1.28 13.76 -16.96
C ALA A 152 -0.16 14.78 -16.71
N PHE A 153 -0.32 16.03 -17.19
CA PHE A 153 0.65 17.10 -16.93
C PHE A 153 0.72 17.47 -15.44
N ALA A 154 -0.42 17.54 -14.75
CA ALA A 154 -0.45 17.81 -13.31
C ALA A 154 0.31 16.72 -12.53
N ILE A 155 0.11 15.45 -12.85
CA ILE A 155 0.80 14.32 -12.21
C ILE A 155 2.32 14.40 -12.39
N ILE A 156 2.79 14.65 -13.61
CA ILE A 156 4.22 14.76 -13.89
C ILE A 156 4.84 15.91 -13.10
N ARG A 157 4.14 17.04 -12.99
CA ARG A 157 4.61 18.22 -12.27
C ARG A 157 4.59 18.03 -10.75
N ASP A 158 3.48 17.52 -10.22
CA ASP A 158 3.14 17.64 -8.79
C ASP A 158 3.55 16.41 -7.96
N ILE A 159 3.72 15.23 -8.59
CA ILE A 159 4.08 13.98 -7.86
C ILE A 159 5.35 13.31 -8.36
N SER A 160 6.22 14.05 -9.07
CA SER A 160 7.49 13.53 -9.61
C SER A 160 8.38 12.88 -8.54
N HIS A 161 8.41 13.40 -7.32
CA HIS A 161 9.19 12.86 -6.19
C HIS A 161 8.74 11.47 -5.73
N LEU A 162 7.48 11.10 -6.02
CA LEU A 162 6.94 9.78 -5.75
C LEU A 162 7.26 8.77 -6.86
N MET A 163 7.59 9.24 -8.07
CA MET A 163 7.75 8.42 -9.27
C MET A 163 9.22 8.22 -9.66
N ILE A 164 10.04 9.28 -9.64
CA ILE A 164 11.37 9.32 -10.27
C ILE A 164 12.38 9.90 -9.28
N ALA A 165 12.70 9.17 -8.21
CA ALA A 165 13.66 9.61 -7.19
C ALA A 165 14.66 8.50 -6.78
N PHE A 166 15.01 7.63 -7.74
CA PHE A 166 15.83 6.43 -7.54
C PHE A 166 17.19 6.71 -6.87
N SER A 167 17.94 7.68 -7.40
CA SER A 167 19.27 8.02 -6.89
C SER A 167 19.19 8.70 -5.51
N SER A 168 18.17 9.51 -5.28
CA SER A 168 17.97 10.21 -4.00
C SER A 168 17.67 9.23 -2.87
N GLN A 169 16.78 8.26 -3.11
CA GLN A 169 16.51 7.21 -2.12
C GLN A 169 17.74 6.34 -1.84
N ARG A 170 18.49 5.97 -2.89
CA ARG A 170 19.69 5.16 -2.76
C ARG A 170 20.74 5.82 -1.85
N LYS A 171 20.96 7.13 -2.03
CA LYS A 171 21.90 7.92 -1.21
C LYS A 171 21.53 7.94 0.27
N LEU A 172 20.23 7.94 0.61
CA LEU A 172 19.76 7.97 2.00
C LEU A 172 20.12 6.72 2.80
N VAL A 173 20.38 5.59 2.12
CA VAL A 173 20.68 4.30 2.75
C VAL A 173 22.04 3.74 2.36
N GLU A 174 22.87 4.53 1.68
CA GLU A 174 24.16 4.10 1.15
C GLU A 174 25.08 3.60 2.26
N HIS A 175 25.12 4.31 3.40
CA HIS A 175 25.93 3.97 4.58
C HIS A 175 25.56 2.63 5.22
N ILE A 176 24.32 2.18 5.07
CA ILE A 176 23.81 0.89 5.58
C ILE A 176 23.64 -0.17 4.49
N THR A 177 24.13 0.06 3.27
CA THR A 177 24.00 -0.97 2.22
C THR A 177 25.17 -1.93 2.23
N SER A 178 24.93 -3.25 2.21
CA SER A 178 25.97 -4.25 1.95
C SER A 178 26.22 -4.47 0.45
N ASP A 179 25.15 -4.65 -0.32
CA ASP A 179 25.13 -4.94 -1.76
C ASP A 179 23.78 -4.51 -2.36
N VAL A 180 23.69 -4.51 -3.69
CA VAL A 180 22.50 -4.05 -4.42
C VAL A 180 22.07 -5.11 -5.43
N SER A 181 20.79 -5.44 -5.41
CA SER A 181 20.09 -6.23 -6.42
C SER A 181 19.03 -5.35 -7.08
N TYR A 182 19.02 -5.30 -8.41
CA TYR A 182 17.98 -4.61 -9.16
C TYR A 182 16.90 -5.62 -9.54
N LEU A 183 15.65 -5.27 -9.29
CA LEU A 183 14.49 -6.06 -9.72
C LEU A 183 13.75 -5.24 -10.78
N SER A 184 13.78 -5.72 -12.01
CA SER A 184 13.06 -5.16 -13.15
C SER A 184 11.61 -5.66 -13.19
N MET A 185 10.82 -5.15 -14.13
CA MET A 185 9.48 -5.67 -14.38
C MET A 185 9.45 -7.13 -14.84
N GLU A 186 10.51 -7.60 -15.50
CA GLU A 186 10.64 -9.00 -15.92
C GLU A 186 10.81 -9.91 -14.72
N ASP A 187 11.57 -9.48 -13.70
CA ASP A 187 11.80 -10.26 -12.48
C ASP A 187 10.53 -10.41 -11.62
N ILE A 188 9.56 -9.51 -11.78
CA ILE A 188 8.37 -9.40 -10.92
C ILE A 188 7.05 -9.57 -11.70
N ASP A 189 7.10 -10.16 -12.89
CA ASP A 189 5.91 -10.57 -13.62
C ASP A 189 5.30 -11.87 -13.05
N ASP A 190 4.15 -12.29 -13.56
CA ASP A 190 3.47 -13.52 -13.10
C ASP A 190 4.33 -14.78 -13.25
N THR A 191 5.19 -14.82 -14.27
CA THR A 191 5.97 -16.00 -14.62
C THR A 191 7.20 -16.11 -13.72
N ASN A 192 7.89 -14.99 -13.49
CA ASN A 192 9.18 -14.95 -12.82
C ASN A 192 9.09 -14.64 -11.33
N MET A 193 8.02 -13.97 -10.86
CA MET A 193 7.84 -13.61 -9.45
C MET A 193 8.05 -14.80 -8.48
N PRO A 194 7.50 -16.00 -8.71
CA PRO A 194 7.75 -17.13 -7.81
C PRO A 194 9.23 -17.50 -7.69
N SER A 195 9.97 -17.48 -8.81
CA SER A 195 11.41 -17.76 -8.82
C SER A 195 12.22 -16.66 -8.13
N THR A 196 11.83 -15.40 -8.31
CA THR A 196 12.44 -14.23 -7.66
C THR A 196 12.23 -14.28 -6.16
N MET A 197 11.02 -14.63 -5.71
CA MET A 197 10.70 -14.79 -4.31
C MET A 197 11.39 -16.02 -3.70
N GLN A 198 11.55 -17.11 -4.44
CA GLN A 198 12.33 -18.27 -3.97
C GLN A 198 13.79 -17.90 -3.72
N LYS A 199 14.46 -17.24 -4.69
CA LYS A 199 15.84 -16.75 -4.53
C LYS A 199 15.97 -15.81 -3.32
N PHE A 200 14.96 -14.96 -3.11
CA PHE A 200 14.89 -14.11 -1.92
C PHE A 200 14.73 -14.93 -0.63
N CYS A 201 13.79 -15.88 -0.60
CA CYS A 201 13.55 -16.80 0.51
C CYS A 201 14.85 -17.52 0.89
N ASP A 202 15.55 -18.10 -0.08
CA ASP A 202 16.80 -18.85 0.11
C ASP A 202 17.90 -17.98 0.72
N ARG A 203 18.05 -16.73 0.24
CA ARG A 203 19.08 -15.80 0.75
C ARG A 203 18.91 -15.49 2.23
N PHE A 204 17.68 -15.41 2.71
CA PHE A 204 17.37 -15.05 4.10
C PHE A 204 16.87 -16.24 4.93
N GLY A 205 16.87 -17.45 4.38
CA GLY A 205 16.39 -18.65 5.07
C GLY A 205 14.90 -18.59 5.45
N TYR A 206 14.05 -17.96 4.63
CA TYR A 206 12.60 -18.05 4.79
C TYR A 206 12.12 -19.39 4.20
N THR A 207 11.32 -20.15 4.95
CA THR A 207 10.94 -21.53 4.58
C THR A 207 9.51 -21.68 4.08
N ASN A 208 8.66 -20.67 4.26
CA ASN A 208 7.24 -20.72 3.94
C ASN A 208 6.92 -19.71 2.82
N CYS A 209 7.04 -20.11 1.55
CA CYS A 209 6.66 -19.27 0.41
C CYS A 209 5.37 -19.89 -0.17
N SER A 210 4.20 -19.42 0.29
CA SER A 210 2.87 -19.85 -0.19
C SER A 210 2.35 -18.83 -1.19
N TYR A 211 2.05 -19.26 -2.41
CA TYR A 211 1.50 -18.40 -3.46
C TYR A 211 0.01 -18.71 -3.62
N ASP A 212 -0.83 -17.68 -3.49
CA ASP A 212 -2.29 -17.81 -3.68
C ASP A 212 -2.62 -17.97 -5.18
N GLU A 213 -3.85 -18.39 -5.48
CA GLU A 213 -4.39 -18.38 -6.86
C GLU A 213 -4.56 -16.96 -7.43
N GLU A 214 -4.74 -15.95 -6.56
CA GLU A 214 -4.95 -14.55 -6.97
C GLU A 214 -3.61 -13.82 -7.16
N SER A 215 -3.21 -13.62 -8.42
CA SER A 215 -2.04 -12.81 -8.75
C SER A 215 -2.34 -11.31 -8.53
N VAL A 216 -1.55 -10.65 -7.69
CA VAL A 216 -1.60 -9.19 -7.52
C VAL A 216 -0.86 -8.42 -8.62
N VAL A 217 -0.17 -9.11 -9.54
CA VAL A 217 0.55 -8.49 -10.67
C VAL A 217 -0.44 -8.11 -11.77
N LYS A 218 -1.36 -9.03 -12.14
CA LYS A 218 -2.47 -8.81 -13.09
C LYS A 218 -3.68 -8.11 -12.46
N GLY A 219 -3.46 -7.10 -11.65
CA GLY A 219 -4.53 -6.59 -10.80
C GLY A 219 -4.40 -5.13 -10.42
N SER A 220 -3.52 -4.36 -11.07
CA SER A 220 -3.36 -2.98 -10.64
C SER A 220 -4.60 -2.13 -10.91
N SER A 221 -5.51 -2.51 -11.82
CA SER A 221 -6.71 -1.70 -12.11
C SER A 221 -8.02 -2.46 -11.88
N PHE A 222 -8.08 -3.75 -12.19
CA PHE A 222 -9.32 -4.53 -12.07
C PHE A 222 -9.82 -4.67 -10.62
N PRO A 223 -9.05 -5.22 -9.66
CA PRO A 223 -9.37 -5.17 -8.22
C PRO A 223 -9.72 -3.78 -7.67
N ARG A 224 -9.18 -2.71 -8.25
CA ARG A 224 -9.43 -1.33 -7.82
C ARG A 224 -10.85 -0.85 -8.14
N CYS A 225 -11.51 -1.47 -9.12
CA CYS A 225 -12.92 -1.21 -9.41
C CYS A 225 -13.87 -1.81 -8.35
N PHE A 226 -13.35 -2.64 -7.44
CA PHE A 226 -14.15 -3.38 -6.47
C PHE A 226 -13.95 -2.92 -5.01
N PRO A 227 -14.97 -3.08 -4.15
CA PRO A 227 -16.28 -3.69 -4.42
C PRO A 227 -17.21 -2.81 -5.28
N TYR A 228 -17.91 -3.43 -6.23
CA TYR A 228 -19.04 -2.82 -6.94
C TYR A 228 -20.33 -3.09 -6.16
N ILE A 229 -21.02 -2.03 -5.75
CA ILE A 229 -22.18 -2.10 -4.86
C ILE A 229 -23.45 -1.83 -5.67
N PHE A 230 -24.45 -2.69 -5.53
CA PHE A 230 -25.74 -2.56 -6.20
C PHE A 230 -26.89 -2.99 -5.29
N HIS A 231 -28.13 -2.67 -5.69
CA HIS A 231 -29.33 -2.93 -4.90
C HIS A 231 -30.31 -3.80 -5.69
N ILE A 232 -30.89 -4.81 -5.04
CA ILE A 232 -31.98 -5.62 -5.57
C ILE A 232 -33.05 -5.69 -4.49
N ASP A 233 -34.28 -5.30 -4.80
CA ASP A 233 -35.43 -5.36 -3.89
C ASP A 233 -35.20 -4.71 -2.51
N GLY A 234 -34.41 -3.63 -2.46
CA GLY A 234 -34.07 -2.91 -1.22
C GLY A 234 -32.90 -3.50 -0.43
N GLU A 235 -32.40 -4.68 -0.81
CA GLU A 235 -31.22 -5.31 -0.25
C GLU A 235 -29.94 -4.83 -0.96
N VAL A 236 -28.82 -4.80 -0.23
CA VAL A 236 -27.53 -4.30 -0.72
C VAL A 236 -26.60 -5.48 -1.02
N PHE A 237 -26.14 -5.56 -2.26
CA PHE A 237 -25.19 -6.57 -2.72
C PHE A 237 -23.85 -5.93 -3.10
N GLY A 238 -22.80 -6.73 -3.03
CA GLY A 238 -21.46 -6.39 -3.47
C GLY A 238 -20.91 -7.47 -4.40
N LEU A 239 -20.33 -7.06 -5.51
CA LEU A 239 -19.46 -7.89 -6.34
C LEU A 239 -18.01 -7.48 -6.05
N SER A 240 -17.12 -8.43 -5.77
CA SER A 240 -15.73 -8.11 -5.43
C SER A 240 -14.78 -9.29 -5.64
N THR A 241 -13.48 -9.02 -5.71
CA THR A 241 -12.45 -10.07 -5.55
C THR A 241 -12.29 -10.44 -4.07
N LEU A 242 -11.77 -11.63 -3.79
CA LEU A 242 -11.58 -12.13 -2.42
C LEU A 242 -10.63 -11.23 -1.61
N SER A 243 -9.49 -10.87 -2.19
CA SER A 243 -8.51 -9.95 -1.58
C SER A 243 -9.15 -8.66 -1.05
N ARG A 244 -10.00 -8.02 -1.86
CA ARG A 244 -10.66 -6.75 -1.53
C ARG A 244 -11.72 -6.90 -0.43
N LEU A 245 -12.42 -8.05 -0.39
CA LEU A 245 -13.38 -8.37 0.68
C LEU A 245 -12.67 -8.58 2.02
N VAL A 246 -11.60 -9.38 2.04
CA VAL A 246 -10.83 -9.71 3.26
C VAL A 246 -10.17 -8.48 3.85
N ASP A 247 -9.62 -7.60 3.01
CA ASP A 247 -8.95 -6.37 3.45
C ASP A 247 -9.95 -5.27 3.87
N GLY A 248 -11.25 -5.45 3.62
CA GLY A 248 -12.27 -4.42 3.87
C GLY A 248 -12.03 -3.14 3.06
N SER A 249 -11.50 -3.29 1.85
CA SER A 249 -11.12 -2.17 0.99
C SER A 249 -12.34 -1.57 0.28
N SER A 250 -12.33 -0.26 0.05
CA SER A 250 -13.33 0.45 -0.77
C SER A 250 -12.85 0.54 -2.21
N ALA A 251 -13.76 0.48 -3.18
CA ALA A 251 -13.43 0.73 -4.58
C ALA A 251 -12.71 2.07 -4.72
N GLU A 252 -11.69 2.08 -5.56
CA GLU A 252 -10.86 3.26 -5.81
C GLU A 252 -11.34 4.05 -7.03
N ILE A 253 -12.28 3.50 -7.81
CA ILE A 253 -12.94 4.26 -8.87
C ILE A 253 -13.61 5.51 -8.27
N ASP A 254 -13.34 6.67 -8.87
CA ASP A 254 -13.90 7.97 -8.45
C ASP A 254 -13.67 8.39 -6.99
N VAL A 255 -12.71 7.78 -6.29
CA VAL A 255 -12.36 8.11 -4.90
C VAL A 255 -11.98 9.59 -4.71
N SER A 256 -11.41 10.21 -5.74
CA SER A 256 -11.01 11.62 -5.72
C SER A 256 -12.08 12.55 -6.30
N ALA A 257 -13.16 12.02 -6.87
CA ALA A 257 -14.30 12.80 -7.37
C ALA A 257 -15.32 13.13 -6.25
N HIS A 258 -15.00 12.84 -4.98
CA HIS A 258 -15.88 13.03 -3.82
C HIS A 258 -17.20 12.27 -3.90
N ILE A 259 -17.24 11.17 -4.66
CA ILE A 259 -18.35 10.22 -4.62
C ILE A 259 -18.21 9.43 -3.32
N ASP A 260 -19.27 9.41 -2.51
CA ASP A 260 -19.29 8.82 -1.17
C ASP A 260 -19.02 7.31 -1.23
N SER A 261 -17.74 6.91 -1.11
CA SER A 261 -17.35 5.50 -1.14
C SER A 261 -17.73 4.86 0.19
N LYS A 262 -18.90 4.22 0.26
CA LYS A 262 -19.34 3.52 1.47
C LYS A 262 -18.46 2.28 1.70
N ARG A 263 -17.76 2.23 2.84
CA ARG A 263 -17.19 0.98 3.34
C ARG A 263 -18.32 0.14 3.92
N LEU A 264 -18.59 -1.00 3.28
CA LEU A 264 -19.59 -1.93 3.77
C LEU A 264 -18.94 -2.98 4.68
N GLN A 265 -19.62 -3.30 5.77
CA GLN A 265 -19.30 -4.48 6.56
C GLN A 265 -20.10 -5.65 5.98
N TRP A 266 -19.38 -6.65 5.49
CA TRP A 266 -19.95 -7.86 4.91
C TRP A 266 -20.22 -8.87 6.04
N SER A 267 -21.43 -9.41 6.14
CA SER A 267 -21.81 -10.38 7.18
C SER A 267 -22.31 -11.71 6.66
N TYR A 268 -22.45 -11.86 5.35
CA TYR A 268 -23.08 -13.00 4.70
C TYR A 268 -22.04 -13.91 4.03
N PRO A 269 -22.39 -15.18 3.72
CA PRO A 269 -21.48 -16.08 3.03
C PRO A 269 -20.99 -15.46 1.72
N ILE A 270 -19.68 -15.58 1.51
CA ILE A 270 -18.97 -15.18 0.30
C ILE A 270 -19.21 -16.27 -0.74
N HIS A 271 -19.97 -15.98 -1.80
CA HIS A 271 -20.26 -16.95 -2.86
C HIS A 271 -19.36 -16.72 -4.07
N LYS A 272 -18.50 -17.69 -4.39
CA LYS A 272 -17.68 -17.66 -5.63
C LYS A 272 -18.59 -17.82 -6.85
N LEU A 273 -18.47 -16.93 -7.82
CA LEU A 273 -19.25 -16.99 -9.06
C LEU A 273 -18.47 -17.79 -10.10
N GLU A 274 -18.68 -19.11 -10.13
CA GLU A 274 -17.96 -20.00 -11.07
C GLU A 274 -18.32 -19.75 -12.54
N SER A 275 -19.52 -19.23 -12.81
CA SER A 275 -20.01 -18.94 -14.16
C SER A 275 -19.53 -17.61 -14.73
N ILE A 276 -18.90 -16.75 -13.92
CA ILE A 276 -18.45 -15.42 -14.35
C ILE A 276 -16.93 -15.38 -14.27
N VAL A 277 -16.31 -15.62 -15.42
CA VAL A 277 -14.87 -15.46 -15.64
C VAL A 277 -14.67 -14.27 -16.56
N VAL A 278 -13.91 -13.27 -16.10
CA VAL A 278 -13.57 -12.10 -16.91
C VAL A 278 -12.31 -12.43 -17.70
N GLU A 279 -12.41 -12.39 -19.04
CA GLU A 279 -11.29 -12.65 -19.94
C GLU A 279 -10.09 -11.72 -19.61
N GLY A 280 -8.91 -12.31 -19.47
CA GLY A 280 -7.67 -11.64 -19.07
C GLY A 280 -7.51 -11.41 -17.55
N TYR A 281 -8.52 -11.74 -16.75
CA TYR A 281 -8.52 -11.64 -15.29
C TYR A 281 -9.00 -12.95 -14.63
N GLU A 282 -8.69 -14.09 -15.25
CA GLU A 282 -9.08 -15.42 -14.78
C GLU A 282 -8.54 -15.72 -13.37
N SER A 283 -7.41 -15.12 -13.00
CA SER A 283 -6.83 -15.20 -11.66
C SER A 283 -7.53 -14.33 -10.60
N HIS A 284 -8.58 -13.58 -10.96
CA HIS A 284 -9.34 -12.73 -10.04
C HIS A 284 -10.81 -13.17 -9.99
N PRO A 285 -11.10 -14.34 -9.39
CA PRO A 285 -12.47 -14.83 -9.29
C PRO A 285 -13.35 -13.81 -8.56
N LEU A 286 -14.54 -13.59 -9.10
CA LEU A 286 -15.52 -12.68 -8.52
C LEU A 286 -16.40 -13.40 -7.50
N TYR A 287 -16.71 -12.68 -6.44
CA TYR A 287 -17.54 -13.15 -5.35
C TYR A 287 -18.72 -12.21 -5.17
N LEU A 288 -19.88 -12.82 -4.96
CA LEU A 288 -21.09 -12.11 -4.55
C LEU A 288 -21.20 -12.14 -3.02
N VAL A 289 -21.45 -10.98 -2.44
CA VAL A 289 -21.69 -10.79 -1.01
C VAL A 289 -22.95 -9.96 -0.80
N CYS A 290 -23.66 -10.21 0.30
CA CYS A 290 -24.73 -9.35 0.77
C CYS A 290 -24.21 -8.50 1.95
N ALA A 291 -24.61 -7.22 2.02
CA ALA A 291 -24.25 -6.36 3.14
C ALA A 291 -25.03 -6.76 4.40
N ALA A 292 -24.42 -6.59 5.57
CA ALA A 292 -25.13 -6.80 6.83
C ALA A 292 -26.33 -5.87 6.95
N PRO A 293 -27.50 -6.32 7.46
CA PRO A 293 -28.50 -5.39 7.93
C PRO A 293 -27.84 -4.46 8.96
N PRO A 294 -28.15 -3.15 8.94
CA PRO A 294 -27.55 -2.22 9.88
C PRO A 294 -27.83 -2.74 11.30
N LEU A 295 -26.77 -2.89 12.11
CA LEU A 295 -26.92 -3.21 13.53
C LEU A 295 -27.87 -2.17 14.14
N LEU A 296 -29.11 -2.58 14.40
CA LEU A 296 -30.03 -1.83 15.22
C LEU A 296 -29.29 -1.58 16.54
N LYS A 297 -28.91 -0.32 16.76
CA LYS A 297 -28.49 0.10 18.09
C LYS A 297 -29.69 -0.18 18.99
N VAL A 298 -29.62 -1.26 19.76
CA VAL A 298 -30.52 -1.49 20.88
C VAL A 298 -30.33 -0.28 21.77
N ALA A 299 -31.35 0.59 21.79
CA ALA A 299 -31.43 1.66 22.76
C ALA A 299 -31.49 0.99 24.14
N ALA A 300 -30.44 1.21 24.93
CA ALA A 300 -30.41 0.95 26.36
C ALA A 300 -30.28 2.30 27.07
#